data_AF-I0GP23-F1
#
_entry.id   AF-I0GP23-F1
#
_cell.length_a   1.000
_cell.length_b   1.000
_cell.length_c   1.000
_cell.angle_alpha   90.00
_cell.angle_beta   90.00
_cell.angle_gamma   90.00
#
_symmetry.space_group_name_H-M   'P 1'
#
loop_
_entity.id
_entity.type
_entity.pdbx_description
1 polymer ?
#
loop_
_entity_poly.entity_id
_entity_poly.type
_entity_poly.pdbx_seq_one_letter_code
_entity_poly.pdbx_strand_id
1 'polypeptide(L)'
;MSFQVQVTGAEPFSIEPECTKHVKFSTDIPMDSDARTKDVGATLVISGKILANATGAAADSTRQMLLWSVVPAERAEAYRNVTVTYVAGGVVERKYTFTNAFVVDYQEVYDDGDGNGTFTLWLKQKKDKMAELQVEGGYSA
;
A
#
# COMPACT_ATOMS: atom_id res chain seq x y z
N MET A 1 -13.39 12.57 -2.50
CA MET A 1 -12.88 11.20 -2.75
C MET A 1 -11.58 11.08 -1.99
N SER A 2 -11.35 9.97 -1.32
CA SER A 2 -10.17 9.77 -0.48
C SER A 2 -9.79 8.30 -0.42
N PHE A 3 -8.51 8.03 -0.15
CA PHE A 3 -8.00 6.70 0.16
C PHE A 3 -7.61 6.67 1.63
N GLN A 4 -8.06 5.66 2.36
CA GLN A 4 -7.59 5.37 3.71
C GLN A 4 -6.72 4.13 3.62
N VAL A 5 -5.46 4.24 4.03
CA VAL A 5 -4.52 3.11 4.01
C VAL A 5 -4.09 2.79 5.44
N GLN A 6 -4.31 1.54 5.83
CA GLN A 6 -3.95 1.04 7.15
C GLN A 6 -2.99 -0.14 7.01
N VAL A 7 -1.86 -0.07 7.71
CA VAL A 7 -0.87 -1.14 7.81
C VAL A 7 -0.91 -1.68 9.24
N THR A 8 -1.15 -2.98 9.37
CA THR A 8 -1.25 -3.68 10.66
C THR A 8 -0.25 -4.83 10.74
N GLY A 9 0.20 -5.16 11.94
CA GLY A 9 1.29 -6.09 12.18
C GLY A 9 2.28 -5.51 13.19
N ALA A 10 3.57 -5.74 12.96
CA ALA A 10 4.63 -5.06 13.71
C ALA A 10 4.58 -3.55 13.42
N GLU A 11 4.63 -2.73 14.47
CA GLU A 11 4.57 -1.26 14.37
C GLU A 11 3.46 -0.77 13.42
N PRO A 12 2.18 -0.92 13.82
CA PRO A 12 1.05 -0.56 12.98
C PRO A 12 1.00 0.95 12.73
N PHE A 13 0.57 1.32 11.53
CA PHE A 13 0.43 2.72 11.15
C PHE A 13 -0.67 2.95 10.12
N SER A 14 -1.06 4.20 9.97
CA SER A 14 -2.03 4.65 8.98
C SER A 14 -1.42 5.77 8.15
N ILE A 15 -1.72 5.77 6.86
CA ILE A 15 -1.39 6.89 5.97
C ILE A 15 -2.59 7.81 5.96
N GLU A 16 -2.36 9.09 6.25
CA GLU A 16 -3.43 10.08 6.23
C GLU A 16 -4.00 10.23 4.83
N PRO A 17 -5.34 10.36 4.67
CA PRO A 17 -5.97 10.41 3.35
C PRO A 17 -5.54 11.58 2.48
N GLU A 18 -5.05 12.66 3.10
CA GLU A 18 -4.51 13.83 2.42
C GLU A 18 -3.16 13.55 1.74
N CYS A 19 -2.37 12.61 2.28
CA CYS A 19 -1.06 12.23 1.76
C CYS A 19 -1.18 11.31 0.54
N THR A 20 -2.15 10.39 0.53
CA THR A 20 -2.36 9.44 -0.58
C THR A 20 -3.00 10.11 -1.79
N LYS A 21 -2.33 10.08 -2.94
CA LYS A 21 -2.83 10.66 -4.20
C LYS A 21 -3.23 9.63 -5.24
N HIS A 22 -2.49 8.53 -5.30
CA HIS A 22 -2.71 7.49 -6.29
C HIS A 22 -2.58 6.11 -5.65
N VAL A 23 -3.50 5.23 -5.98
CA VAL A 23 -3.45 3.82 -5.62
C VAL A 23 -3.69 3.02 -6.90
N LYS A 24 -2.75 2.14 -7.22
CA LYS A 24 -2.85 1.20 -8.34
C LYS A 24 -2.82 -0.22 -7.80
N PHE A 25 -3.87 -0.97 -8.11
CA PHE A 25 -3.92 -2.41 -7.91
C PHE A 25 -3.71 -3.10 -9.25
N SER A 26 -2.87 -4.12 -9.29
CA SER A 26 -2.65 -4.93 -10.49
C SER A 26 -2.33 -6.37 -10.12
N THR A 27 -2.76 -7.31 -10.97
CA THR A 27 -2.36 -8.72 -10.89
C THR A 27 -1.49 -9.08 -12.08
N ASP A 28 -0.52 -9.96 -11.85
CA ASP A 28 0.41 -10.41 -12.88
C ASP A 28 0.49 -11.95 -12.92
N ILE A 29 0.64 -12.48 -14.13
CA ILE A 29 1.05 -13.85 -14.43
C ILE A 29 2.20 -13.77 -15.44
N PRO A 30 3.08 -14.78 -15.53
CA PRO A 30 4.11 -14.83 -16.56
C PRO A 30 3.50 -14.67 -17.95
N MET A 31 4.07 -13.76 -18.76
CA MET A 31 3.55 -13.43 -20.09
C MET A 31 3.75 -14.55 -21.11
N ASP A 32 4.66 -15.47 -20.84
CA ASP A 32 4.97 -16.67 -21.62
C ASP A 32 4.06 -17.86 -21.27
N SER A 33 3.00 -17.64 -20.49
CA SER A 33 2.05 -18.68 -20.12
C SER A 33 0.88 -18.76 -21.10
N ASP A 34 0.80 -19.87 -21.85
CA ASP A 34 -0.33 -20.16 -22.77
C ASP A 34 -1.59 -20.69 -22.05
N ALA A 35 -1.53 -20.83 -20.71
CA ALA A 35 -2.62 -21.31 -19.87
C ALA A 35 -2.69 -20.51 -18.56
N ARG A 36 -3.83 -20.55 -17.89
CA ARG A 36 -3.94 -19.88 -16.57
C ARG A 36 -3.02 -20.57 -15.56
N THR A 37 -2.01 -19.85 -15.08
CA THR A 37 -1.07 -20.35 -14.06
C THR A 37 -1.64 -20.26 -12.63
N LYS A 38 -1.08 -21.08 -11.74
CA LYS A 38 -1.27 -20.97 -10.28
C LYS A 38 -0.39 -19.89 -9.65
N ASP A 39 0.59 -19.38 -10.40
CA ASP A 39 1.56 -18.37 -9.97
C ASP A 39 1.03 -16.96 -10.24
N VAL A 40 -0.09 -16.62 -9.62
CA VAL A 40 -0.66 -15.27 -9.71
C VAL A 40 0.04 -14.38 -8.69
N GLY A 41 0.51 -13.22 -9.13
CA GLY A 41 1.00 -12.12 -8.30
C GLY A 41 -0.08 -11.05 -8.11
N ALA A 42 -0.08 -10.39 -6.95
CA ALA A 42 -0.85 -9.18 -6.69
C ALA A 42 0.09 -8.08 -6.22
N THR A 43 0.02 -6.94 -6.91
CA THR A 43 0.85 -5.77 -6.68
C THR A 43 -0.05 -4.59 -6.33
N LEU A 44 0.35 -3.88 -5.28
CA LEU A 44 -0.28 -2.64 -4.83
C LEU A 44 0.78 -1.53 -4.86
N VAL A 45 0.50 -0.46 -5.60
CA VAL A 45 1.36 0.72 -5.65
C VAL A 45 0.60 1.89 -5.05
N ILE A 46 1.20 2.54 -4.07
CA ILE A 46 0.64 3.70 -3.38
C ILE A 46 1.62 4.85 -3.57
N SER A 47 1.16 5.96 -4.12
CA SER A 47 1.97 7.18 -4.21
C SER A 47 1.22 8.39 -3.70
N GLY A 48 1.99 9.36 -3.23
CA GLY A 48 1.47 10.46 -2.47
C GLY A 48 2.45 11.60 -2.27
N LYS A 49 2.02 12.58 -1.48
CA LYS A 49 2.85 13.72 -1.07
C LYS A 49 3.35 13.51 0.35
N ILE A 50 4.59 13.90 0.59
CA ILE A 50 5.21 14.07 1.90
C ILE A 50 4.98 15.52 2.30
N LEU A 51 4.34 15.72 3.45
CA LEU A 51 4.01 17.04 3.96
C LEU A 51 5.19 17.55 4.81
N ALA A 52 5.90 18.57 4.32
CA ALA A 52 7.13 19.08 4.98
C ALA A 52 6.90 19.67 6.39
N ASN A 53 5.68 20.14 6.67
CA ASN A 53 5.27 20.66 7.99
C ASN A 53 4.31 19.71 8.72
N ALA A 54 4.19 18.45 8.28
CA ALA A 54 3.39 17.50 9.02
C ALA A 54 3.98 17.32 10.42
N THR A 55 3.15 17.54 11.43
CA THR A 55 3.45 17.21 12.82
C THR A 55 2.56 16.02 13.20
N GLY A 56 3.09 15.09 13.99
CA GLY A 56 2.36 13.88 14.38
C GLY A 56 2.34 12.78 13.32
N ALA A 57 1.20 12.09 13.19
CA ALA A 57 1.08 10.80 12.47
C ALA A 57 1.43 10.86 10.98
N ALA A 58 1.11 11.96 10.28
CA ALA A 58 1.36 12.09 8.85
C ALA A 58 2.86 12.06 8.50
N ALA A 59 3.71 12.76 9.27
CA ALA A 59 5.16 12.74 9.08
C ALA A 59 5.79 11.42 9.51
N ASP A 60 5.24 10.78 10.55
CA ASP A 60 5.74 9.48 10.99
C ASP A 60 5.39 8.36 10.00
N SER A 61 4.28 8.46 9.25
CA SER A 61 3.85 7.41 8.32
C SER A 61 4.85 7.14 7.18
N THR A 62 5.45 8.17 6.56
CA THR A 62 6.45 8.00 5.49
C THR A 62 7.76 7.46 6.04
N ARG A 63 8.15 7.91 7.23
CA ARG A 63 9.28 7.33 7.99
C ARG A 63 9.05 5.86 8.32
N GLN A 64 7.84 5.49 8.77
CA GLN A 64 7.48 4.09 9.06
C GLN A 64 7.47 3.22 7.81
N MET A 65 7.06 3.76 6.66
CA MET A 65 7.17 3.06 5.36
C MET A 65 8.63 2.78 4.99
N LEU A 66 9.52 3.78 5.13
CA LEU A 66 10.95 3.60 4.90
C LEU A 66 11.57 2.59 5.87
N LEU A 67 11.19 2.62 7.15
CA LEU A 67 11.66 1.66 8.14
C LEU A 67 11.17 0.25 7.83
N TRP A 68 9.94 0.10 7.33
CA TRP A 68 9.42 -1.19 6.91
C TRP A 68 10.15 -1.72 5.66
N SER A 69 10.52 -0.85 4.71
CA SER A 69 11.19 -1.27 3.47
C SER A 69 12.59 -1.84 3.68
N VAL A 70 13.26 -1.52 4.80
CA VAL A 70 14.58 -2.06 5.15
C VAL A 70 14.53 -3.31 6.03
N VAL A 71 13.32 -3.80 6.38
CA VAL A 71 13.19 -5.01 7.19
C VAL A 71 13.53 -6.24 6.33
N PRO A 72 14.52 -7.06 6.74
CA PRO A 72 14.96 -8.20 5.96
C PRO A 72 13.93 -9.35 6.01
N ALA A 73 13.88 -10.15 4.94
CA ALA A 73 12.83 -11.16 4.71
C ALA A 73 12.81 -12.30 5.74
N GLU A 74 13.91 -12.51 6.47
CA GLU A 74 14.04 -13.49 7.55
C GLU A 74 13.23 -13.10 8.80
N ARG A 75 12.86 -11.81 8.93
CA ARG A 75 12.05 -11.33 10.05
C ARG A 75 10.57 -11.39 9.69
N ALA A 76 9.77 -11.92 10.62
CA ALA A 76 8.31 -11.94 10.49
C ALA A 76 7.73 -10.53 10.29
N GLU A 77 8.40 -9.51 10.83
CA GLU A 77 8.02 -8.09 10.75
C GLU A 77 8.07 -7.49 9.33
N ALA A 78 8.75 -8.18 8.39
CA ALA A 78 8.75 -7.81 6.97
C ALA A 78 7.38 -8.01 6.33
N TYR A 79 6.56 -8.89 6.90
CA TYR A 79 5.22 -9.22 6.41
C TYR A 79 4.16 -8.53 7.27
N ARG A 80 3.38 -7.64 6.67
CA ARG A 80 2.33 -6.88 7.34
C ARG A 80 1.03 -6.96 6.55
N ASN A 81 -0.10 -6.77 7.21
CA ASN A 81 -1.40 -6.72 6.53
C ASN A 81 -1.70 -5.29 6.12
N VAL A 82 -2.11 -5.09 4.88
CA VAL A 82 -2.39 -3.76 4.33
C VAL A 82 -3.83 -3.70 3.86
N THR A 83 -4.58 -2.76 4.40
CA THR A 83 -5.96 -2.48 3.98
C THR A 83 -6.02 -1.12 3.31
N VAL A 84 -6.58 -1.07 2.11
CA VAL A 84 -6.85 0.16 1.38
C VAL A 84 -8.35 0.31 1.18
N THR A 85 -8.91 1.38 1.70
CA THR A 85 -10.34 1.71 1.57
C THR A 85 -10.48 2.96 0.69
N TYR A 86 -11.21 2.82 -0.42
CA TYR A 86 -11.56 3.92 -1.30
C TYR A 86 -12.95 4.45 -0.96
N VAL A 87 -13.02 5.74 -0.64
CA VAL A 87 -14.24 6.42 -0.23
C VAL A 87 -14.58 7.51 -1.25
N ALA A 88 -15.79 7.47 -1.80
CA ALA A 88 -16.35 8.48 -2.68
C ALA A 88 -17.74 8.89 -2.18
N GLY A 89 -18.06 10.18 -2.21
CA GLY A 89 -19.37 10.67 -1.74
C GLY A 89 -19.72 10.37 -0.27
N GLY A 90 -18.73 10.03 0.57
CA GLY A 90 -18.97 9.62 1.96
C GLY A 90 -19.29 8.13 2.15
N VAL A 91 -19.33 7.36 1.06
CA VAL A 91 -19.59 5.91 1.08
C VAL A 91 -18.31 5.17 0.71
N VAL A 92 -18.10 3.99 1.32
CA VAL A 92 -17.03 3.08 0.92
C VAL A 92 -17.42 2.46 -0.42
N GLU A 93 -16.62 2.67 -1.44
CA GLU A 93 -16.87 2.13 -2.79
C GLU A 93 -16.14 0.80 -2.99
N ARG A 94 -14.89 0.74 -2.51
CA ARG A 94 -14.04 -0.45 -2.55
C ARG A 94 -13.13 -0.55 -1.35
N LYS A 95 -12.84 -1.78 -0.95
CA LYS A 95 -11.83 -2.10 0.06
C LYS A 95 -10.99 -3.28 -0.42
N TYR A 96 -9.67 -3.14 -0.29
CA TYR A 96 -8.68 -4.17 -0.62
C TYR A 96 -7.95 -4.55 0.66
N THR A 97 -7.84 -5.84 0.95
CA THR A 97 -7.06 -6.32 2.10
C THR A 97 -6.02 -7.32 1.61
N PHE A 98 -4.76 -6.91 1.73
CA PHE A 98 -3.60 -7.74 1.45
C PHE A 98 -3.11 -8.36 2.75
N THR A 99 -2.98 -9.69 2.77
CA THR A 99 -2.49 -10.43 3.93
C THR A 99 -1.04 -10.80 3.75
N ASN A 100 -0.21 -10.57 4.76
CA ASN A 100 1.25 -10.76 4.69
C ASN A 100 1.86 -10.09 3.44
N ALA A 101 1.48 -8.84 3.18
CA ALA A 101 2.16 -8.03 2.19
C ALA A 101 3.59 -7.72 2.64
N PHE A 102 4.49 -7.50 1.69
CA PHE A 102 5.85 -7.06 1.92
C PHE A 102 6.20 -5.93 0.95
N VAL A 103 7.15 -5.10 1.36
CA VAL A 103 7.67 -4.02 0.52
C VAL A 103 8.58 -4.59 -0.55
N VAL A 104 8.28 -4.28 -1.80
CA VAL A 104 9.14 -4.58 -2.95
C VAL A 104 10.11 -3.44 -3.19
N ASP A 105 9.61 -2.22 -3.10
CA ASP A 105 10.39 -1.00 -3.29
C ASP A 105 9.73 0.17 -2.55
N TYR A 106 10.54 1.14 -2.15
CA TYR A 106 10.09 2.39 -1.55
C TYR A 106 11.02 3.53 -1.97
N GLN A 107 10.42 4.59 -2.48
CA GLN A 107 11.14 5.75 -2.98
C GLN A 107 10.53 7.04 -2.43
N GLU A 108 11.39 7.95 -1.95
CA GLU A 108 11.05 9.33 -1.65
C GLU A 108 11.81 10.26 -2.59
N VAL A 109 11.14 11.28 -3.11
CA VAL A 109 11.73 12.31 -3.97
C VAL A 109 11.44 13.66 -3.34
N TYR A 110 12.50 14.42 -3.07
CA TYR A 110 12.44 15.77 -2.55
C TYR A 110 12.95 16.72 -3.64
N ASP A 111 12.22 17.82 -3.86
CA ASP A 111 12.53 18.85 -4.85
C ASP A 111 12.44 20.23 -4.16
N ASP A 112 13.30 21.16 -4.54
CA ASP A 112 13.41 22.49 -3.94
C ASP A 112 12.39 23.51 -4.51
N GLY A 113 11.64 23.13 -5.56
CA GLY A 113 10.64 23.98 -6.20
C GLY A 113 9.33 24.13 -5.40
N ASP A 114 8.68 23.03 -5.06
CA ASP A 114 7.34 23.03 -4.42
C ASP A 114 7.39 22.92 -2.88
N GLY A 115 8.57 22.68 -2.30
CA GLY A 115 8.76 22.51 -0.85
C GLY A 115 8.11 21.25 -0.26
N ASN A 116 7.51 20.39 -1.07
CA ASN A 116 6.87 19.13 -0.66
C ASN A 116 7.56 17.94 -1.34
N GLY A 117 7.87 16.91 -0.56
CA GLY A 117 8.35 15.63 -1.12
C GLY A 117 7.22 14.81 -1.72
N THR A 118 7.56 13.77 -2.47
CA THR A 118 6.63 12.72 -2.90
C THR A 118 7.18 11.36 -2.49
N PHE A 119 6.27 10.42 -2.23
CA PHE A 119 6.65 9.04 -1.95
C PHE A 119 5.95 8.09 -2.91
N THR A 120 6.59 6.96 -3.19
CA THR A 120 5.96 5.81 -3.84
C THR A 120 6.36 4.54 -3.10
N LEU A 121 5.35 3.73 -2.78
CA LEU A 121 5.47 2.45 -2.09
C LEU A 121 4.94 1.34 -3.00
N TRP A 122 5.76 0.33 -3.26
CA TRP A 122 5.37 -0.87 -4.00
C TRP A 122 5.29 -2.05 -3.05
N LEU A 123 4.12 -2.69 -3.03
CA LEU A 123 3.82 -3.83 -2.18
C LEU A 123 3.43 -5.02 -3.03
N LYS A 124 3.80 -6.22 -2.57
CA LYS A 124 3.27 -7.48 -3.08
C LYS A 124 2.76 -8.34 -1.94
N GLN A 125 1.76 -9.17 -2.24
CA GLN A 125 1.29 -10.19 -1.30
C GLN A 125 2.21 -11.41 -1.34
N LYS A 126 2.50 -12.01 -0.18
CA LYS A 126 3.22 -13.27 -0.10
C LYS A 126 2.46 -14.36 -0.87
N LYS A 127 3.19 -15.11 -1.69
CA LYS A 127 2.62 -16.07 -2.67
C LYS A 127 1.71 -17.13 -2.04
N ASP A 128 2.11 -17.70 -0.90
CA ASP A 128 1.33 -18.71 -0.15
C ASP A 128 0.06 -18.14 0.49
N LYS A 129 -0.09 -16.81 0.51
CA LYS A 129 -1.25 -16.11 1.05
C LYS A 129 -2.17 -15.56 -0.01
N MET A 130 -1.92 -15.77 -1.29
CA MET A 130 -2.71 -15.17 -2.39
C MET A 130 -4.21 -15.48 -2.33
N ALA A 131 -4.61 -16.65 -1.81
CA ALA A 131 -6.02 -17.00 -1.62
C ALA A 131 -6.74 -16.13 -0.57
N GLU A 132 -5.99 -15.44 0.30
CA GLU A 132 -6.49 -14.58 1.37
C GLU A 132 -6.59 -13.11 0.94
N LEU A 133 -6.26 -12.77 -0.31
CA LEU A 133 -6.47 -11.42 -0.84
C LEU A 133 -7.98 -11.14 -0.93
N GLN A 134 -8.44 -10.09 -0.24
CA GLN A 134 -9.86 -9.72 -0.23
C GLN A 134 -10.10 -8.45 -1.05
N VAL A 135 -11.16 -8.48 -1.84
CA VAL A 135 -11.65 -7.33 -2.60
C VAL A 135 -13.15 -7.20 -2.31
N GLU A 136 -13.51 -6.18 -1.55
CA GLU A 136 -14.87 -5.86 -1.17
C GLU A 136 -15.33 -4.61 -1.92
N GLY A 137 -16.61 -4.57 -2.32
CA GLY A 137 -17.21 -3.47 -3.08
C GLY A 137 -18.66 -3.76 -3.41
N GLY A 138 -19.34 -2.82 -4.08
CA GLY A 138 -20.77 -2.98 -4.42
C GLY A 138 -21.68 -2.88 -3.19
N TYR A 139 -21.26 -2.10 -2.19
CA TYR A 139 -22.07 -1.83 -1.01
C TYR A 139 -23.41 -1.22 -1.45
N SER A 140 -24.50 -1.74 -0.89
CA SER A 140 -25.82 -1.16 -1.12
C SER A 140 -25.84 0.26 -0.56
N ALA A 141 -26.39 1.20 -1.33
CA ALA A 141 -26.54 2.60 -0.94
C ALA A 141 -27.49 2.77 0.25
#